data_AF-A0A1V4MZZ2-F1
#
_entry.id   AF-A0A1V4MZZ2-F1
#
_cell.length_a   1.000
_cell.length_b   1.000
_cell.length_c   1.000
_cell.angle_alpha   90.00
_cell.angle_beta   90.00
_cell.angle_gamma   90.00
#
_symmetry.space_group_name_H-M   'P 1'
#
loop_
_entity.id
_entity.type
_entity.pdbx_description
1 polymer ?
#
loop_
_entity_poly.entity_id
_entity_poly.type
_entity_poly.pdbx_seq_one_letter_code
_entity_poly.pdbx_strand_id
1 'polypeptide(L)'
;MLTVTTACDEPGSYSGLSAGKRDELAAAAGWIARYSVLSPCDSLRPRQPTPEEVQDIVDSCRPRPEAWAYLYRCISDTVAKLEPPEPTCRQEGVEGYSEEEIGDF
;
A
#
# COMPACT_ATOMS: atom_id res chain seq x y z
N MET A 1 -0.56 0.24 24.01
CA MET A 1 0.18 0.88 22.91
C MET A 1 -0.18 0.12 21.63
N LEU A 2 -1.01 0.71 20.75
CA LEU A 2 -1.27 0.15 19.42
C LEU A 2 0.01 0.34 18.60
N THR A 3 0.73 -0.74 18.34
CA THR A 3 1.84 -0.79 17.39
C THR A 3 1.31 -0.39 16.03
N VAL A 4 1.66 0.82 15.59
CA VAL A 4 1.43 1.29 14.23
C VAL A 4 2.27 0.40 13.31
N THR A 5 1.66 -0.65 12.79
CA THR A 5 2.33 -1.68 11.99
C THR A 5 2.59 -1.16 10.59
N THR A 6 3.63 -0.33 10.44
CA THR A 6 4.32 -0.26 9.15
C THR A 6 4.99 -1.61 8.95
N ALA A 7 4.78 -2.21 7.78
CA ALA A 7 5.54 -3.34 7.33
C ALA A 7 6.62 -2.86 6.37
N CYS A 8 7.87 -3.18 6.69
CA CYS A 8 9.02 -2.98 5.81
C CYS A 8 9.84 -4.26 5.95
N ASP A 9 9.49 -5.30 5.21
CA ASP A 9 10.31 -6.50 5.21
C ASP A 9 11.58 -6.14 4.42
N GLU A 10 12.71 -5.95 5.12
CA GLU A 10 13.96 -5.50 4.50
C GLU A 10 14.56 -6.62 3.62
N PRO A 11 14.55 -6.51 2.27
CA PRO A 11 15.62 -7.14 1.51
C PRO A 11 16.91 -6.48 1.99
N GLY A 12 17.93 -7.27 2.33
CA GLY A 12 19.22 -6.79 2.86
C GLY A 12 20.06 -5.89 1.91
N SER A 13 19.42 -5.20 0.96
CA SER A 13 20.01 -4.46 -0.15
C SER A 13 19.87 -2.94 -0.04
N TYR A 14 19.24 -2.39 1.01
CA TYR A 14 19.11 -0.92 1.21
C TYR A 14 20.23 -0.31 2.07
N SER A 15 21.42 -0.95 2.10
CA SER A 15 22.59 -0.51 2.86
C SER A 15 23.07 0.92 2.54
N GLY A 16 22.63 1.49 1.40
CA GLY A 16 22.84 2.89 1.03
C GLY A 16 21.99 3.90 1.82
N LEU A 17 21.04 3.46 2.66
CA LEU A 17 20.24 4.31 3.54
C LEU A 17 20.71 4.15 4.99
N SER A 18 20.85 5.26 5.70
CA SER A 18 21.08 5.20 7.15
C SER A 18 19.87 4.63 7.87
N ALA A 19 20.07 4.07 9.07
CA ALA A 19 18.97 3.58 9.90
C ALA A 19 17.91 4.67 10.14
N GLY A 20 18.33 5.88 10.54
CA GLY A 20 17.40 7.00 10.73
C GLY A 20 16.62 7.35 9.46
N LYS A 21 17.24 7.29 8.27
CA LYS A 21 16.50 7.54 7.03
C LYS A 21 15.49 6.45 6.71
N ARG A 22 15.83 5.19 6.99
CA ARG A 22 14.90 4.06 6.87
C ARG A 22 13.72 4.20 7.83
N ASP A 23 13.95 4.66 9.06
CA ASP A 23 12.89 4.88 10.04
C ASP A 23 11.93 6.01 9.60
N GLU A 24 12.47 7.14 9.13
CA GLU A 24 11.68 8.24 8.56
C GLU A 24 10.81 7.78 7.39
N LEU A 25 11.40 7.07 6.43
CA LEU A 25 10.69 6.59 5.25
C LEU A 25 9.67 5.49 5.60
N ALA A 26 9.95 4.64 6.57
CA ALA A 26 9.01 3.64 7.07
C ALA A 26 7.79 4.32 7.73
N ALA A 27 8.02 5.37 8.54
CA ALA A 27 6.93 6.13 9.13
C ALA A 27 6.06 6.81 8.05
N ALA A 28 6.69 7.45 7.07
CA ALA A 28 6.01 8.05 5.93
C ALA A 28 5.21 7.01 5.12
N ALA A 29 5.81 5.85 4.83
CA ALA A 29 5.16 4.76 4.12
C ALA A 29 3.91 4.25 4.85
N GLY A 30 4.02 4.00 6.16
CA GLY A 30 2.89 3.53 6.96
C GLY A 30 1.78 4.57 7.08
N TRP A 31 2.13 5.85 7.09
CA TRP A 31 1.16 6.94 7.04
C TRP A 31 0.41 6.97 5.69
N ILE A 32 1.14 6.96 4.57
CA ILE A 32 0.58 6.94 3.21
C ILE A 32 -0.31 5.73 3.02
N ALA A 33 0.18 4.52 3.31
CA ALA A 33 -0.56 3.28 3.14
C ALA A 33 -1.90 3.29 3.89
N ARG A 34 -1.90 3.66 5.17
CA ARG A 34 -3.12 3.71 5.98
C ARG A 34 -4.08 4.79 5.51
N TYR A 35 -3.60 5.97 5.13
CA TYR A 35 -4.46 7.02 4.58
C TYR A 35 -5.15 6.58 3.28
N SER A 36 -4.43 5.82 2.45
CA SER A 36 -4.92 5.36 1.16
C SER A 36 -5.92 4.21 1.26
N VAL A 37 -5.76 3.30 2.23
CA VAL A 37 -6.56 2.06 2.30
C VAL A 37 -7.70 2.14 3.30
N LEU A 38 -7.49 2.80 4.45
CA LEU A 38 -8.50 2.78 5.51
C LEU A 38 -9.69 3.70 5.21
N SER A 39 -10.88 3.26 5.64
CA SER A 39 -12.11 4.04 5.52
C SER A 39 -11.99 5.40 6.24
N PRO A 40 -12.63 6.49 5.75
CA PRO A 40 -12.61 7.79 6.42
C PRO A 40 -13.06 7.74 7.90
N CYS A 41 -13.92 6.77 8.24
CA CYS A 41 -14.44 6.57 9.59
C CYS A 41 -13.57 5.64 10.45
N ASP A 42 -12.50 5.06 9.90
CA ASP A 42 -11.62 4.16 10.63
C ASP A 42 -10.75 4.97 11.62
N SER A 43 -10.79 4.59 12.89
CA SER A 43 -10.03 5.25 13.96
C SER A 43 -8.50 5.16 13.79
N LEU A 44 -8.02 4.20 13.00
CA LEU A 44 -6.61 4.01 12.68
C LEU A 44 -6.20 4.79 11.43
N ARG A 45 -7.15 5.38 10.70
CA ARG A 45 -6.87 6.24 9.55
C ARG A 45 -6.20 7.52 10.03
N PRO A 46 -4.98 7.81 9.56
CA PRO A 46 -4.33 9.06 9.89
C PRO A 46 -4.96 10.22 9.10
N ARG A 47 -4.66 11.45 9.51
CA ARG A 47 -5.09 12.65 8.76
C ARG A 47 -4.52 12.68 7.34
N GLN A 48 -5.19 13.43 6.47
CA GLN A 48 -4.68 13.74 5.15
C GLN A 48 -3.32 14.46 5.24
N PRO A 49 -2.34 14.09 4.39
CA PRO A 49 -1.09 14.83 4.26
C PRO A 49 -1.31 16.24 3.74
N THR A 50 -0.60 17.22 4.33
CA THR A 50 -0.51 18.56 3.72
C THR A 50 0.45 18.54 2.53
N PRO A 51 0.33 19.47 1.58
CA PRO A 51 1.26 19.56 0.45
C PRO A 51 2.73 19.66 0.88
N GLU A 52 3.01 20.35 1.98
CA GLU A 52 4.36 20.51 2.53
C GLU A 52 4.93 19.17 3.00
N GLU A 53 4.14 18.38 3.72
CA GLU A 53 4.58 17.05 4.18
C GLU A 53 4.83 16.08 3.02
N VAL A 54 4.01 16.16 1.97
CA VAL A 54 4.26 15.39 0.74
C VAL A 54 5.58 15.84 0.10
N GLN A 55 5.81 17.15 0.05
CA GLN A 55 7.02 17.72 -0.54
C GLN A 55 8.28 17.31 0.25
N ASP A 56 8.21 17.27 1.58
CA ASP A 56 9.31 16.81 2.45
C ASP A 56 9.67 15.34 2.19
N ILE A 57 8.66 14.48 1.94
CA ILE A 57 8.88 13.08 1.58
C ILE A 57 9.53 12.98 0.18
N VAL A 58 9.06 13.78 -0.77
CA VAL A 58 9.63 13.85 -2.13
C VAL A 58 11.10 14.28 -2.07
N ASP A 59 11.40 15.35 -1.34
CA ASP A 59 12.76 15.88 -1.22
C ASP A 59 13.68 14.95 -0.43
N SER A 60 13.12 14.23 0.54
CA SER A 60 13.79 13.13 1.24
C SER A 60 14.21 11.98 0.33
N CYS A 61 13.45 11.70 -0.73
CA CYS A 61 13.72 10.61 -1.67
C CYS A 61 14.50 11.06 -2.91
N ARG A 62 14.36 12.33 -3.32
CA ARG A 62 15.01 12.94 -4.50
C ARG A 62 16.51 12.62 -4.64
N PRO A 63 17.35 12.68 -3.58
CA PRO A 63 18.79 12.51 -3.76
C PRO A 63 19.22 11.07 -4.06
N ARG A 64 18.37 10.06 -3.83
CA ARG A 64 18.76 8.63 -3.92
C ARG A 64 17.61 7.77 -4.46
N PRO A 65 17.75 7.09 -5.60
CA PRO A 65 16.72 6.18 -6.10
C PRO A 65 16.41 5.04 -5.12
N GLU A 66 17.37 4.64 -4.29
CA GLU A 66 17.18 3.62 -3.24
C GLU A 66 16.15 4.06 -2.20
N ALA A 67 16.06 5.36 -1.89
CA ALA A 67 15.06 5.89 -0.95
C ALA A 67 13.65 5.73 -1.50
N TRP A 68 13.45 5.99 -2.80
CA TRP A 68 12.18 5.71 -3.48
C TRP A 68 11.84 4.23 -3.44
N ALA A 69 12.79 3.36 -3.81
CA ALA A 69 12.57 1.92 -3.82
C ALA A 69 12.19 1.39 -2.42
N TYR A 70 12.84 1.90 -1.37
CA TYR A 70 12.52 1.56 0.01
C TYR A 70 11.12 2.06 0.42
N LEU A 71 10.80 3.33 0.14
CA LEU A 71 9.49 3.90 0.46
C LEU A 71 8.35 3.11 -0.21
N TYR A 72 8.46 2.83 -1.51
CA TYR A 72 7.44 2.07 -2.24
C TYR A 72 7.29 0.64 -1.73
N ARG A 73 8.40 -0.04 -1.38
CA ARG A 73 8.36 -1.37 -0.77
C ARG A 73 7.58 -1.34 0.54
N CYS A 74 7.93 -0.43 1.44
CA CYS A 74 7.23 -0.29 2.72
C CYS A 74 5.75 0.04 2.56
N ILE A 75 5.38 0.87 1.58
CA ILE A 75 3.96 1.14 1.28
C ILE A 75 3.26 -0.16 0.86
N SER A 76 3.82 -0.89 -0.10
CA SER A 76 3.24 -2.14 -0.61
C SER A 76 3.08 -3.18 0.50
N ASP A 77 4.12 -3.41 1.29
CA ASP A 77 4.09 -4.40 2.37
C ASP A 77 3.07 -3.99 3.44
N THR A 78 2.97 -2.69 3.75
CA THR A 78 1.99 -2.20 4.73
C THR A 78 0.57 -2.36 4.19
N VAL A 79 0.33 -2.01 2.93
CA VAL A 79 -0.97 -2.23 2.26
C VAL A 79 -1.34 -3.71 2.26
N ALA A 80 -0.39 -4.62 2.04
CA ALA A 80 -0.66 -6.06 2.06
C ALA A 80 -1.03 -6.61 3.44
N LYS A 81 -0.58 -5.96 4.53
CA LYS A 81 -0.90 -6.37 5.92
C LYS A 81 -2.14 -5.67 6.48
N LEU A 82 -2.53 -4.53 5.93
CA LEU A 82 -3.84 -3.94 6.15
C LEU A 82 -4.83 -4.80 5.35
N GLU A 83 -5.78 -5.45 6.01
CA GLU A 83 -6.72 -6.39 5.36
C GLU A 83 -7.20 -5.82 4.02
N PRO A 84 -7.03 -6.55 2.90
CA PRO A 84 -7.55 -6.07 1.63
C PRO A 84 -9.06 -5.89 1.77
N PRO A 85 -9.65 -4.79 1.29
CA PRO A 85 -11.10 -4.72 1.18
C PRO A 85 -11.55 -5.95 0.39
N GLU A 86 -12.56 -6.67 0.89
CA GLU A 86 -13.09 -7.83 0.16
C GLU A 86 -13.32 -7.41 -1.30
N PRO A 87 -12.83 -8.18 -2.29
CA PRO A 87 -13.02 -7.81 -3.67
C PRO A 87 -14.52 -7.70 -3.92
N THR A 88 -15.00 -6.49 -4.18
CA THR A 88 -16.39 -6.23 -4.59
C THR A 88 -16.70 -6.84 -5.96
N CYS A 89 -15.74 -7.52 -6.60
CA CYS A 89 -16.00 -8.48 -7.66
C CYS A 89 -16.73 -9.70 -7.11
N ARG A 90 -17.99 -9.51 -6.71
CA ARG A 90 -18.99 -10.52 -7.00
C ARG A 90 -19.04 -10.55 -8.53
N GLN A 91 -18.38 -11.54 -9.12
CA GLN A 91 -18.81 -11.99 -10.44
C GLN A 91 -20.28 -12.35 -10.25
N GLU A 92 -21.17 -11.42 -10.58
CA GLU A 92 -22.50 -11.81 -11.02
C GLU A 92 -22.26 -12.91 -12.03
N GLY A 93 -22.86 -14.07 -11.76
CA GLY A 93 -22.58 -15.28 -12.51
C GLY A 93 -22.53 -14.94 -13.98
N VAL A 94 -21.47 -15.39 -14.65
CA VAL A 94 -21.60 -15.70 -16.07
C VAL A 94 -22.76 -16.68 -16.09
N GLU A 95 -23.97 -16.17 -16.38
CA GLU A 95 -25.14 -16.98 -16.64
C GLU A 95 -24.67 -18.00 -17.66
N GLY A 96 -24.76 -19.27 -17.25
CA GLY A 96 -24.28 -20.37 -18.07
C GLY A 96 -24.85 -20.19 -19.46
N TYR A 97 -23.98 -20.25 -20.47
CA TYR A 97 -24.41 -20.52 -21.83
C TYR A 97 -25.31 -21.75 -21.74
N SER A 98 -26.62 -21.54 -21.92
CA SER A 98 -27.53 -22.62 -22.21
C SER A 98 -27.04 -23.25 -23.51
N GLU A 99 -26.64 -24.52 -23.44
CA GLU A 99 -26.55 -25.40 -24.59
C GLU A 99 -27.95 -25.47 -25.23
N GLU A 100 -28.28 -24.52 -26.11
CA GLU A 100 -29.35 -24.70 -27.07
C GLU A 100 -28.83 -25.64 -28.16
N GLU A 101 -29.14 -26.92 -27.91
CA GLU A 101 -29.38 -28.01 -28.86
C GLU A 101 -28.74 -27.85 -30.25
N ILE A 102 -27.66 -28.62 -30.46
CA ILE A 102 -27.33 -29.13 -31.79
C ILE A 102 -28.48 -30.08 -32.18
N GLY A 103 -29.48 -29.53 -32.89
CA GLY A 103 -30.43 -30.31 -33.67
C GLY A 103 -29.73 -30.84 -34.92
N ASP A 104 -29.44 -32.13 -34.91
CA ASP A 104 -29.03 -32.94 -36.07
C ASP A 104 -30.29 -33.31 -36.90
N PHE A 105 -30.12 -33.39 -38.23
CA PHE A 105 -31.06 -33.68 -39.33
C PHE A 105 -31.85 -32.54 -39.99
#